data_AF-A0A496SWE1-F1
#
_entry.id   AF-A0A496SWE1-F1
#
_cell.length_a   1.000
_cell.length_b   1.000
_cell.length_c   1.000
_cell.angle_alpha   90.00
_cell.angle_beta   90.00
_cell.angle_gamma   90.00
#
_symmetry.space_group_name_H-M   'P 1'
#
loop_
_entity.id
_entity.type
_entity.pdbx_description
1 polymer ?
#
loop_
_entity_poly.entity_id
_entity_poly.type
_entity_poly.pdbx_seq_one_letter_code
_entity_poly.pdbx_strand_id
1 'polypeptide(L)' 'QLYTYQGEVVLDPFMGSGQTAIAAIKTSRHYVGYDIEEEYVKLAKIRIREFLIEYKSPKLFEFSGRNK' A
#
# COMPACT_ATOMS: atom_id res chain seq x y z
N GLN A 1 16.18 12.25 9.53
CA GLN A 1 16.03 12.66 8.13
C GLN A 1 14.79 11.97 7.57
N LEU A 2 13.89 12.69 6.89
CA LEU A 2 12.73 12.14 6.18
C LEU A 2 13.04 12.22 4.68
N TYR A 3 13.01 11.07 3.99
CA TYR A 3 13.40 10.97 2.59
C TYR A 3 12.27 11.34 1.61
N THR A 4 11.01 11.29 2.06
CA THR A 4 9.83 11.69 1.30
C THR A 4 8.73 12.24 2.21
N TYR A 5 7.95 13.18 1.68
CA TYR A 5 6.75 13.72 2.29
C TYR A 5 5.50 12.92 1.87
N GLN A 6 4.39 13.15 2.57
CA GLN A 6 3.09 12.62 2.14
C GLN A 6 2.76 13.14 0.73
N GLY A 7 2.15 12.31 -0.10
CA GLY A 7 1.83 12.62 -1.49
C GLY A 7 2.99 12.45 -2.48
N GLU A 8 4.23 12.25 -2.02
CA GLU A 8 5.35 11.97 -2.92
C GLU A 8 5.41 10.51 -3.36
N VAL A 9 6.24 10.23 -4.37
CA VAL A 9 6.39 8.90 -4.97
C VAL A 9 7.63 8.19 -4.41
N VAL A 10 7.47 6.92 -4.04
CA VAL A 10 8.57 6.02 -3.70
C VAL A 10 8.82 5.06 -4.87
N LEU A 11 10.05 5.00 -5.38
CA LEU A 11 10.47 4.02 -6.37
C LEU A 11 11.11 2.80 -5.68
N ASP A 12 10.66 1.60 -6.03
CA ASP A 12 11.30 0.34 -5.64
C ASP A 12 11.66 -0.50 -6.88
N PRO A 13 12.93 -0.51 -7.31
CA PRO A 13 13.36 -1.29 -8.48
C PRO A 13 13.56 -2.79 -8.20
N PHE A 14 13.32 -3.24 -6.96
CA PHE A 14 13.41 -4.64 -6.54
C PHE A 14 12.18 -4.99 -5.67
N MET A 15 11.00 -4.78 -6.27
CA MET A 15 9.72 -4.76 -5.58
C MET A 15 9.44 -6.03 -4.77
N GLY A 16 9.97 -7.19 -5.21
CA GLY A 16 9.80 -8.48 -4.56
C GLY A 16 8.34 -8.72 -4.20
N SER A 17 8.08 -8.97 -2.92
CA SER A 17 6.73 -9.24 -2.42
C SER A 17 5.85 -8.00 -2.17
N GLY A 18 6.29 -6.80 -2.54
CA GLY A 18 5.49 -5.56 -2.52
C GLY A 18 5.42 -4.81 -1.18
N GLN A 19 6.37 -5.02 -0.26
CA GLN A 19 6.35 -4.36 1.07
C GLN A 19 6.45 -2.84 0.97
N THR A 20 7.30 -2.33 0.08
CA THR A 20 7.48 -0.88 -0.12
C THR A 20 6.18 -0.21 -0.55
N ALA A 21 5.40 -0.84 -1.42
CA ALA A 21 4.08 -0.34 -1.82
C ALA A 21 3.09 -0.29 -0.66
N ILE A 22 3.04 -1.33 0.18
CA ILE A 22 2.17 -1.36 1.36
C ILE A 22 2.58 -0.25 2.34
N ALA A 23 3.87 -0.06 2.59
CA ALA A 23 4.38 1.03 3.41
C ALA A 23 4.01 2.41 2.84
N ALA A 24 4.14 2.60 1.52
CA ALA A 24 3.75 3.83 0.85
C ALA A 24 2.25 4.12 1.02
N ILE A 25 1.38 3.12 0.81
CA ILE A 25 -0.08 3.26 1.01
C ILE A 25 -0.41 3.66 2.44
N LYS A 26 0.14 2.95 3.44
CA LYS A 26 -0.09 3.23 4.88
C LYS A 26 0.32 4.62 5.30
N THR A 27 1.30 5.18 4.61
CA THR A 27 1.90 6.45 4.94
C THR A 27 1.45 7.56 3.99
N SER A 28 0.43 7.32 3.17
CA SER A 28 -0.14 8.30 2.22
C SER A 28 0.87 8.80 1.20
N ARG A 29 1.73 7.91 0.68
CA ARG A 29 2.62 8.13 -0.46
C ARG A 29 2.16 7.32 -1.67
N HIS A 30 2.58 7.77 -2.85
CA HIS A 30 2.50 6.97 -4.06
C HIS A 30 3.69 6.02 -4.16
N TYR A 31 3.58 5.00 -5.00
CA TYR A 31 4.69 4.09 -5.27
C TYR A 31 4.74 3.72 -6.75
N VAL A 32 5.95 3.42 -7.22
CA VAL A 32 6.22 2.73 -8.48
C VAL A 32 7.21 1.63 -8.14
N GLY A 33 6.97 0.41 -8.61
CA GLY A 33 7.94 -0.66 -8.40
C GLY A 33 7.85 -1.71 -9.49
N TYR A 34 9.00 -2.32 -9.75
CA TYR A 34 9.15 -3.41 -10.69
C TYR A 34 10.08 -4.48 -10.10
N ASP A 35 9.94 -5.68 -10.62
CA ASP A 35 10.81 -6.82 -10.33
C ASP A 35 10.99 -7.60 -11.63
N ILE A 36 12.13 -8.27 -11.77
CA ILE A 36 12.41 -9.09 -12.95
C ILE A 36 11.68 -10.43 -12.88
N GLU A 37 11.41 -10.92 -11.66
CA GLU A 37 10.72 -12.18 -11.44
C GLU A 37 9.20 -11.94 -11.51
N GLU A 38 8.56 -12.47 -12.56
CA GLU A 38 7.13 -12.30 -12.79
C GLU A 38 6.28 -12.83 -11.61
N GLU A 39 6.75 -13.89 -10.95
CA GLU A 39 6.11 -14.46 -9.76
C GLU A 39 6.05 -13.46 -8.60
N TYR A 40 7.12 -12.69 -8.38
CA TYR A 40 7.13 -11.63 -7.38
C TYR A 40 6.18 -10.48 -7.76
N VAL A 41 6.15 -10.09 -9.03
CA VAL A 41 5.18 -9.07 -9.50
C VAL A 41 3.74 -9.52 -9.28
N LYS A 42 3.41 -10.80 -9.56
CA LYS A 42 2.08 -11.39 -9.29
C LYS A 42 1.77 -11.38 -7.79
N LEU A 43 2.70 -11.83 -6.96
CA LEU A 43 2.55 -11.84 -5.50
C LEU A 43 2.33 -10.44 -4.94
N ALA A 44 3.15 -9.46 -5.35
CA ALA A 44 3.02 -8.07 -4.93
C ALA A 44 1.64 -7.51 -5.27
N LYS A 45 1.15 -7.73 -6.51
CA LYS A 45 -0.18 -7.28 -6.94
C LYS A 45 -1.31 -7.85 -6.08
N ILE A 46 -1.25 -9.14 -5.74
CA ILE A 46 -2.25 -9.80 -4.88
C ILE A 46 -2.24 -9.15 -3.49
N ARG A 47 -1.07 -9.10 -2.84
CA ARG A 47 -0.92 -8.57 -1.47
C ARG A 47 -1.34 -7.10 -1.37
N ILE A 48 -0.98 -6.28 -2.35
CA ILE A 48 -1.38 -4.87 -2.39
C ILE A 48 -2.90 -4.73 -2.53
N ARG A 49 -3.53 -5.55 -3.39
CA ARG A 49 -4.98 -5.54 -3.58
C ARG A 49 -5.70 -5.94 -2.29
N GLU A 50 -5.30 -7.05 -1.68
CA GLU A 50 -5.87 -7.53 -0.41
C GLU A 50 -5.73 -6.47 0.69
N PHE A 51 -4.52 -5.90 0.81
CA PHE A 51 -4.26 -4.82 1.75
C PHE A 51 -5.17 -3.60 1.51
N LEU A 52 -5.36 -3.17 0.26
CA LEU A 52 -6.24 -2.03 -0.06
C LEU A 52 -7.70 -2.28 0.29
N ILE A 53 -8.20 -3.50 0.09
CA ILE A 53 -9.57 -3.88 0.47
C ILE A 53 -9.72 -3.79 1.98
N GLU A 54 -8.80 -4.39 2.74
CA GLU A 54 -8.82 -4.36 4.20
C GLU A 54 -8.66 -2.92 4.74
N TYR A 55 -7.67 -2.18 4.23
CA TYR A 55 -7.31 -0.85 4.71
C TYR A 55 -8.40 0.19 4.49
N LYS A 56 -9.21 0.05 3.43
CA LYS A 56 -10.34 0.95 3.14
C LYS A 56 -11.67 0.46 3.73
N SER A 57 -11.69 -0.75 4.31
CA SER A 57 -12.93 -1.27 4.89
C SER A 57 -13.30 -0.46 6.13
N PRO A 58 -14.55 0.04 6.22
CA PRO A 58 -15.01 0.75 7.41
C PRO A 58 -14.94 -0.20 8.61
N LYS A 59 -14.40 0.27 9.73
CA LYS A 59 -14.36 -0.56 10.94
C LYS A 59 -15.76 -0.65 11.53
N LEU A 60 -16.15 -1.83 11.99
CA LEU A 60 -17.47 -2.09 12.59
C LEU A 60 -17.81 -1.09 13.71
N PHE A 61 -16.80 -0.68 14.49
CA PHE A 61 -16.95 0.29 15.58
C PHE A 61 -16.94 1.76 15.14
N GLU A 62 -16.63 2.08 13.88
CA GLU A 62 -16.72 3.44 13.33
C GLU A 62 -18.14 3.75 12.80
N PHE A 63 -18.99 2.73 12.65
CA PHE A 63 -20.37 2.91 12.18
C PHE A 63 -21.31 3.45 13.29
N SER A 64 -20.98 3.24 14.56
CA SER A 64 -21.82 3.65 15.70
C SER A 64 -21.83 5.16 15.98
N GLY A 65 -21.00 5.96 15.28
CA GLY A 65 -20.87 7.41 15.48
C GLY A 65 -21.67 8.30 14.53
N ARG A 66 -22.40 7.76 13.55
CA ARG A 66 -23.15 8.55 12.53
C ARG A 66 -24.64 8.74 12.84
N ASN A 67 -25.03 8.71 14.11
CA ASN A 67 -26.35 9.15 14.58
C ASN A 67 -26.18 10.12 15.76
N LYS A 68 -25.81 11.36 15.46
CA LYS A 68 -26.18 12.55 16.24
C LYS A 68 -26.51 13.66 15.27
#